data_AF-W0I393-F1
#
_entry.id   AF-W0I393-F1
#
_cell.length_a   1.000
_cell.length_b   1.000
_cell.length_c   1.000
_cell.angle_alpha   90.00
_cell.angle_beta   90.00
_cell.angle_gamma   90.00
#
_symmetry.space_group_name_H-M   'P 1'
#
loop_
_entity.id
_entity.type
_entity.pdbx_description
1 polymer ?
#
loop_
_entity_poly.entity_id
_entity_poly.type
_entity_poly.pdbx_seq_one_letter_code
_entity_poly.pdbx_strand_id
1 'polypeptide(L)'
;MRLKIKPERGLGKIEVEINEDLWKKIRDLGEKYKASEDYILRIILTGEFKTPKGDIEKLENEVKELEKKVYELEKKWAPLRYKAYGVSEDNKILAIELSGLLAENTQLKRFLRKKIKPNFELRKLIEYYIR
;
A
#
# COMPACT_ATOMS: atom_id res chain seq x y z
N MET A 1 15.42 -26.70 -26.44
CA MET A 1 14.51 -27.24 -25.38
C MET A 1 13.33 -28.00 -25.99
N ARG A 2 12.84 -29.09 -25.35
CA ARG A 2 11.68 -29.87 -25.81
C ARG A 2 10.41 -29.49 -25.05
N LEU A 3 9.40 -28.99 -25.77
CA LEU A 3 8.08 -28.69 -25.21
C LEU A 3 7.12 -29.86 -25.47
N LYS A 4 6.44 -30.34 -24.42
CA LYS A 4 5.48 -31.43 -24.53
C LYS A 4 4.06 -30.88 -24.39
N ILE A 5 3.35 -30.75 -25.49
CA ILE A 5 1.95 -30.31 -25.50
C ILE A 5 1.07 -31.57 -25.45
N LYS A 6 0.19 -31.65 -24.44
CA LYS A 6 -0.80 -32.73 -24.32
C LYS A 6 -2.16 -32.20 -24.81
N PRO A 7 -2.73 -32.73 -25.90
CA PRO A 7 -4.03 -32.28 -26.39
C PRO A 7 -5.17 -32.77 -25.48
N GLU A 8 -6.28 -32.01 -25.47
CA GLU A 8 -7.50 -32.35 -24.70
C GLU A 8 -8.30 -33.51 -25.33
N ARG A 9 -8.13 -33.79 -26.63
CA ARG A 9 -8.71 -34.97 -27.33
C ARG A 9 -7.71 -35.56 -28.33
N GLY A 10 -7.52 -36.88 -28.30
CA GLY A 10 -6.60 -37.65 -29.16
C GLY A 10 -5.36 -38.20 -28.44
N LEU A 11 -4.71 -39.23 -29.02
CA LEU A 11 -3.56 -39.96 -28.45
C LEU A 11 -2.18 -39.44 -28.92
N GLY A 12 -2.07 -38.20 -29.38
CA GLY A 12 -0.81 -37.63 -29.85
C GLY A 12 -0.16 -36.73 -28.80
N LYS A 13 0.99 -37.11 -28.23
CA LYS A 13 1.87 -36.14 -27.57
C LYS A 13 2.58 -35.36 -28.67
N ILE A 14 2.42 -34.04 -28.70
CA ILE A 14 3.16 -33.19 -29.64
C ILE A 14 4.43 -32.75 -28.90
N GLU A 15 5.57 -33.31 -29.31
CA GLU A 15 6.88 -32.86 -28.87
C GLU A 15 7.43 -31.87 -29.90
N VAL A 16 7.60 -30.62 -29.49
CA VAL A 16 8.18 -29.57 -30.34
C VAL A 16 9.56 -29.22 -29.80
N GLU A 17 10.55 -29.24 -30.68
CA GLU A 17 11.90 -28.77 -30.35
C GLU A 17 11.97 -27.27 -30.64
N ILE A 18 12.12 -26.48 -29.58
CA ILE A 18 12.23 -25.02 -29.65
C ILE A 18 13.70 -24.65 -29.46
N ASN A 19 14.19 -23.78 -30.32
CA ASN A 19 15.53 -23.21 -30.23
C ASN A 19 15.71 -22.49 -28.87
N GLU A 20 16.86 -22.70 -28.23
CA GLU A 20 17.28 -22.05 -26.97
C GLU A 20 17.08 -20.52 -27.00
N ASP A 21 17.43 -19.87 -28.11
CA ASP A 21 17.33 -18.42 -28.27
C ASP A 21 15.88 -17.94 -28.24
N LEU A 22 14.97 -18.75 -28.78
CA LEU A 22 13.55 -18.46 -28.85
C LEU A 22 12.90 -18.71 -27.50
N TRP A 23 13.34 -19.74 -26.79
CA TRP A 23 12.93 -20.02 -25.40
C TRP A 23 13.32 -18.89 -24.45
N LYS A 24 14.55 -18.38 -24.59
CA LYS A 24 15.03 -17.25 -23.79
C LYS A 24 14.17 -16.00 -23.99
N LYS A 25 13.82 -15.69 -25.25
CA LYS A 25 12.90 -14.58 -25.56
C LYS A 25 11.52 -14.76 -24.93
N ILE A 26 10.97 -15.98 -24.93
CA ILE A 26 9.67 -16.27 -24.30
C ILE A 26 9.75 -16.02 -22.79
N ARG A 27 10.84 -16.46 -22.14
CA ARG A 27 11.05 -16.23 -20.71
C ARG A 27 11.20 -14.75 -20.37
N ASP A 28 12.00 -14.01 -21.15
CA ASP A 28 12.18 -12.57 -20.98
C ASP A 28 10.84 -11.80 -21.09
N LEU A 29 9.98 -12.22 -22.03
CA LEU A 29 8.62 -11.68 -22.17
C LEU A 29 7.73 -12.04 -20.96
N GLY A 30 7.85 -13.26 -20.45
CA GLY A 30 7.13 -13.73 -19.26
C GLY A 30 7.46 -12.89 -18.03
N GLU A 31 8.74 -12.60 -17.80
CA GLU A 31 9.19 -11.75 -16.70
C GLU A 31 8.71 -10.30 -16.89
N LYS A 32 8.91 -9.74 -18.08
CA LYS A 32 8.55 -8.35 -18.38
C LYS A 32 7.06 -8.07 -18.19
N TYR A 33 6.20 -8.99 -18.62
CA TYR A 33 4.75 -8.81 -18.60
C TYR A 33 4.05 -9.61 -17.49
N LYS A 34 4.80 -10.25 -16.59
CA LYS A 34 4.28 -11.13 -15.53
C LYS A 34 3.28 -12.17 -16.06
N ALA A 35 3.63 -12.79 -17.18
CA ALA A 35 2.82 -13.79 -17.87
C ALA A 35 3.53 -15.15 -17.84
N SER A 36 2.77 -16.25 -17.78
CA SER A 36 3.37 -17.59 -17.84
C SER A 36 3.90 -17.91 -19.24
N GLU A 37 4.99 -18.69 -19.30
CA GLU A 37 5.57 -19.18 -20.55
C GLU A 37 4.50 -19.91 -21.41
N ASP A 38 3.66 -20.73 -20.78
CA ASP A 38 2.53 -21.43 -21.42
C ASP A 38 1.50 -20.47 -22.03
N TYR A 39 1.19 -19.36 -21.36
CA TYR A 39 0.25 -18.37 -21.87
C TYR A 39 0.81 -17.64 -23.09
N ILE A 40 2.09 -17.30 -23.07
CA ILE A 40 2.79 -16.67 -24.19
C ILE A 40 2.83 -17.62 -25.38
N LEU A 41 3.21 -18.89 -25.16
CA LEU A 41 3.19 -19.92 -26.20
C LEU A 41 1.81 -20.12 -26.79
N ARG A 42 0.78 -20.15 -25.94
CA ARG A 42 -0.61 -20.27 -26.38
C ARG A 42 -0.99 -19.12 -27.32
N ILE A 43 -0.70 -17.86 -26.94
CA ILE A 43 -0.96 -16.70 -27.80
C ILE A 43 -0.22 -16.80 -29.15
N ILE A 44 1.07 -17.17 -29.12
CA ILE A 44 1.89 -17.31 -30.33
C ILE A 44 1.32 -18.40 -31.25
N LEU A 45 0.90 -19.54 -30.69
CA LEU A 45 0.39 -20.68 -31.45
C LEU A 45 -1.05 -20.48 -31.96
N THR A 46 -1.92 -19.83 -31.18
CA THR A 46 -3.31 -19.58 -31.59
C THR A 46 -3.45 -18.34 -32.46
N GLY A 47 -2.46 -17.43 -32.45
CA GLY A 47 -2.56 -16.13 -33.12
C GLY A 47 -3.63 -15.22 -32.51
N GLU A 48 -4.21 -15.60 -31.36
CA GLU A 48 -5.25 -14.83 -30.66
C GLU A 48 -4.61 -13.68 -29.86
N PHE A 49 -4.13 -12.67 -30.59
CA PHE A 49 -3.80 -11.40 -29.97
C PHE A 49 -5.11 -10.70 -29.59
N LYS A 50 -5.30 -10.44 -28.29
CA LYS A 50 -6.41 -9.59 -27.84
C LYS A 50 -6.23 -8.23 -28.50
N THR A 51 -7.18 -7.85 -29.35
CA THR A 51 -7.26 -6.47 -29.82
C THR A 51 -7.59 -5.59 -28.63
N PRO A 52 -6.79 -4.56 -28.36
CA PRO A 52 -7.06 -3.64 -27.27
C PRO A 52 -8.42 -2.97 -27.50
N LYS A 53 -9.24 -2.94 -26.46
CA LYS A 53 -10.49 -2.17 -26.49
C LYS A 53 -10.14 -0.71 -26.20
N GLY A 54 -10.17 0.12 -27.23
CA GLY A 54 -9.94 1.55 -27.11
C GLY A 54 -8.52 2.00 -27.48
N ASP A 55 -8.27 3.27 -27.27
CA ASP A 55 -7.05 3.97 -27.64
C ASP A 55 -6.03 3.84 -26.49
N ILE A 56 -5.12 2.87 -26.59
CA ILE A 56 -4.11 2.58 -25.54
C ILE A 56 -3.28 3.83 -25.24
N GLU A 57 -2.87 4.58 -26.27
CA GLU A 57 -2.02 5.76 -26.08
C GLU A 57 -2.73 6.82 -25.24
N LYS A 58 -4.04 7.03 -25.46
CA LYS A 58 -4.83 7.93 -24.60
C LYS A 58 -4.89 7.43 -23.17
N LEU A 59 -5.16 6.14 -22.96
CA LEU A 59 -5.23 5.56 -21.61
C LEU A 59 -3.89 5.67 -20.87
N GLU A 60 -2.77 5.41 -21.55
CA GLU A 60 -1.43 5.57 -20.97
C GLU A 60 -1.14 7.03 -20.59
N ASN A 61 -1.57 7.98 -21.41
CA ASN A 61 -1.41 9.39 -21.13
C ASN A 61 -2.29 9.85 -19.95
N GLU A 62 -3.53 9.39 -19.88
CA GLU A 62 -4.43 9.65 -18.73
C GLU A 62 -3.85 9.10 -17.43
N VAL A 63 -3.30 7.88 -17.45
CA VAL A 63 -2.64 7.29 -16.28
C VAL A 63 -1.44 8.14 -15.85
N LYS A 64 -0.58 8.57 -16.78
CA LYS A 64 0.55 9.44 -16.47
C LYS A 64 0.12 10.79 -15.89
N GLU A 65 -0.98 11.36 -16.36
CA GLU A 65 -1.53 12.60 -15.77
C GLU A 65 -2.07 12.39 -14.37
N LEU A 66 -2.76 11.28 -14.12
CA LEU A 66 -3.26 10.92 -12.80
C LEU A 66 -2.12 10.71 -11.80
N GLU A 67 -1.06 10.00 -12.21
CA GLU A 67 0.15 9.82 -11.39
C GLU A 67 0.77 11.16 -10.98
N LYS A 68 0.88 12.11 -11.92
CA LYS A 68 1.37 13.47 -11.61
C LYS A 68 0.48 14.18 -10.59
N LYS A 69 -0.84 14.12 -10.75
CA LYS A 69 -1.81 14.73 -9.82
C LYS A 69 -1.71 14.12 -8.43
N VAL A 70 -1.58 12.80 -8.33
CA VAL A 70 -1.37 12.10 -7.06
C VAL A 70 -0.09 12.57 -6.40
N TYR A 71 1.01 12.64 -7.15
CA TYR A 71 2.29 13.10 -6.62
C TYR A 71 2.24 14.54 -6.09
N GLU A 72 1.57 15.44 -6.81
CA GLU A 72 1.36 16.81 -6.33
C GLU A 72 0.52 16.89 -5.06
N LEU A 73 -0.53 16.07 -4.96
CA LEU A 73 -1.37 15.97 -3.78
C LEU A 73 -0.58 15.44 -2.59
N GLU A 74 0.21 14.38 -2.77
CA GLU A 74 1.09 13.84 -1.72
C GLU A 74 2.07 14.90 -1.22
N LYS A 75 2.68 15.67 -2.13
CA LYS A 75 3.60 16.76 -1.77
C LYS A 75 2.90 17.84 -0.94
N LYS A 76 1.66 18.19 -1.27
CA LYS A 76 0.86 19.17 -0.50
C LYS A 76 0.38 18.62 0.83
N TRP A 77 0.08 17.32 0.90
CA TRP A 77 -0.43 16.65 2.09
C TRP A 77 0.67 16.34 3.11
N ALA A 78 1.90 16.06 2.67
CA ALA A 78 2.99 15.67 3.55
C ALA A 78 3.26 16.68 4.69
N PRO A 79 3.31 18.01 4.47
CA PRO A 79 3.44 18.98 5.55
C PRO A 79 2.27 18.97 6.54
N LEU A 80 1.04 18.77 6.05
CA LEU A 80 -0.15 18.69 6.90
C LEU A 80 -0.11 17.44 7.79
N ARG A 81 0.29 16.31 7.21
CA ARG A 81 0.48 15.06 7.95
C ARG A 81 1.54 15.21 9.04
N TYR A 82 2.66 15.85 8.72
CA TYR A 82 3.73 16.10 9.69
C TYR A 82 3.26 17.02 10.83
N LYS A 83 2.58 18.13 10.50
CA LYS A 83 2.02 19.05 11.51
C LYS A 83 0.99 18.36 12.40
N ALA A 84 0.07 17.59 11.82
CA ALA A 84 -0.94 16.86 12.57
C ALA A 84 -0.31 15.85 13.53
N TYR A 85 0.73 15.13 13.07
CA TYR A 85 1.49 14.21 13.91
C TYR A 85 2.18 14.95 15.06
N GLY A 86 2.89 16.05 14.78
CA GLY A 86 3.56 16.87 15.80
C GLY A 86 2.60 17.38 16.88
N VAL A 87 1.46 17.96 16.48
CA VAL A 87 0.43 18.42 17.43
C VAL A 87 -0.11 17.27 18.28
N SER A 88 -0.28 16.09 17.70
CA SER A 88 -0.73 14.91 18.45
C SER A 88 0.30 14.46 19.48
N GLU A 89 1.58 14.46 19.13
CA GLU A 89 2.68 14.09 20.02
C GLU A 89 2.82 15.12 21.17
N ASP A 90 2.79 16.41 20.84
CA ASP A 90 2.83 17.50 21.83
C ASP A 90 1.65 17.41 22.81
N ASN A 91 0.44 17.15 22.30
CA ASN A 91 -0.76 16.97 23.15
C ASN A 91 -0.63 15.76 24.08
N LYS A 92 0.01 14.67 23.62
CA LYS A 92 0.25 13.48 24.44
C LYS A 92 1.24 13.80 25.57
N ILE A 93 2.32 14.53 25.29
CA ILE A 93 3.27 14.99 26.31
C ILE A 93 2.57 15.88 27.34
N LEU A 94 1.80 16.87 26.88
CA LEU A 94 1.03 17.76 27.75
C LEU A 94 0.06 16.98 28.64
N ALA A 95 -0.61 15.95 28.11
CA ALA A 95 -1.50 15.11 28.90
C ALA A 95 -0.76 14.34 30.01
N ILE A 96 0.44 13.84 29.73
CA ILE A 96 1.30 13.18 30.72
C ILE A 96 1.71 14.16 31.83
N GLU A 97 2.21 15.34 31.45
CA GLU A 97 2.62 16.38 32.40
C GLU A 97 1.45 16.82 33.31
N LEU A 98 0.28 17.09 32.71
CA LEU A 98 -0.92 17.45 33.46
C LEU A 98 -1.37 16.33 34.41
N SER A 99 -1.23 15.07 34.01
CA SER A 99 -1.51 13.93 34.89
C SER A 99 -0.61 13.93 36.13
N GLY A 100 0.70 14.17 35.94
CA GLY A 100 1.66 14.32 37.03
C GLY A 100 1.31 15.48 37.97
N LEU A 101 1.07 16.67 37.41
CA LEU A 101 0.70 17.86 38.19
C LEU A 101 -0.62 17.67 38.96
N LEU A 102 -1.60 16.96 38.39
CA LEU A 102 -2.84 16.61 39.09
C LEU A 102 -2.60 15.67 40.27
N ALA A 103 -1.68 14.72 40.15
CA ALA A 103 -1.29 13.82 41.23
C ALA A 103 -0.61 14.60 42.36
N GLU A 104 0.37 15.44 42.03
CA GLU A 104 1.07 16.32 42.99
C GLU A 104 0.10 17.28 43.70
N ASN A 105 -0.80 17.94 42.96
CA ASN A 105 -1.80 18.83 43.54
C ASN A 105 -2.73 18.08 44.51
N THR A 106 -3.09 16.85 44.17
CA THR A 106 -3.91 16.00 45.04
C THR A 106 -3.16 15.65 46.33
N GLN A 107 -1.87 15.30 46.24
CA GLN A 107 -1.03 15.04 47.41
C GLN A 107 -0.89 16.28 48.29
N LEU A 108 -0.62 17.45 47.71
CA LEU A 108 -0.54 18.73 48.43
C LEU A 108 -1.84 19.10 49.13
N LYS A 109 -2.99 18.91 48.47
CA LYS A 109 -4.30 19.13 49.10
C LYS A 109 -4.54 18.20 50.28
N ARG A 110 -4.12 16.92 50.20
CA ARG A 110 -4.18 15.98 51.33
C ARG A 110 -3.33 16.47 52.49
N PHE A 111 -2.09 16.86 52.22
CA PHE A 111 -1.16 17.38 53.22
C PHE A 111 -1.74 18.62 53.94
N LEU A 112 -2.31 19.55 53.19
CA LEU A 112 -2.92 20.78 53.71
C LEU A 112 -4.35 20.59 54.25
N ARG A 113 -4.87 19.35 54.31
CA ARG A 113 -6.26 19.03 54.70
C ARG A 113 -7.33 19.83 53.94
N LYS A 114 -7.04 20.17 52.67
CA LYS A 114 -7.96 20.89 51.78
C LYS A 114 -8.88 19.90 51.06
N LYS A 115 -10.10 20.35 50.74
CA LYS A 115 -11.07 19.55 49.97
C LYS A 115 -10.52 19.24 48.57
N ILE A 116 -10.59 17.97 48.19
CA ILE A 116 -10.22 17.49 46.86
C ILE A 116 -11.49 17.48 46.02
N LYS A 117 -11.50 18.26 44.94
CA LYS A 117 -12.57 18.23 43.93
C LYS A 117 -11.98 17.70 42.63
N PRO A 118 -12.39 16.51 42.15
CA PRO A 118 -11.94 16.01 40.87
C PRO A 118 -12.57 16.81 39.72
N ASN A 119 -11.78 17.15 38.71
CA ASN A 119 -12.29 17.63 37.43
C ASN A 119 -12.36 16.43 36.46
N PHE A 120 -13.58 15.91 36.25
CA PHE A 120 -13.81 14.73 35.42
C PHE A 120 -13.64 15.00 33.93
N GLU A 121 -13.97 16.21 33.46
CA GLU A 121 -13.79 16.61 32.06
C GLU A 121 -12.31 16.65 31.69
N LEU A 122 -11.50 17.27 32.55
CA LEU A 122 -10.04 17.33 32.38
C LEU A 122 -9.43 15.92 32.37
N ARG A 123 -9.88 15.03 33.27
CA ARG A 123 -9.40 13.64 33.30
C ARG A 123 -9.74 12.87 32.03
N LYS A 124 -10.94 13.05 31.48
CA LYS A 124 -11.34 12.43 30.20
C LYS A 124 -10.49 12.93 29.03
N LEU A 125 -10.20 14.23 28.98
CA LEU A 125 -9.34 14.82 27.96
C LEU A 125 -7.90 14.29 28.05
N ILE A 126 -7.34 14.23 29.26
CA ILE A 126 -6.00 13.66 29.49
C ILE A 126 -5.97 12.18 29.06
N GLU A 127 -6.98 11.40 29.44
CA GLU A 127 -7.06 9.98 29.08
C GLU A 127 -7.15 9.76 27.56
N TYR A 128 -7.88 10.61 26.85
CA TYR A 128 -7.99 10.57 25.39
C TYR A 128 -6.64 10.72 24.69
N TYR A 129 -5.78 11.61 25.18
CA TYR A 129 -4.46 11.86 24.56
C TYR A 129 -3.36 10.92 25.05
N ILE A 130 -3.56 10.19 26.14
CA ILE A 130 -2.59 9.21 26.66
C ILE A 130 -2.76 7.84 25.98
N ARG A 131 -4.00 7.40 25.74
CA ARG A 131 -4.32 6.12 25.10
C ARG A 131 -3.89 6.09 23.64
#